data_AF-A0A848GA63-F1
#
_entry.id   AF-A0A848GA63-F1
#
_cell.length_a   1.000
_cell.length_b   1.000
_cell.length_c   1.000
_cell.angle_alpha   90.00
_cell.angle_beta   90.00
_cell.angle_gamma   90.00
#
_symmetry.space_group_name_H-M   'P 1'
#
loop_
_entity.id
_entity.type
_entity.pdbx_description
1 polymer ?
#
loop_
_entity_poly.entity_id
_entity_poly.type
_entity_poly.pdbx_seq_one_letter_code
_entity_poly.pdbx_strand_id
1 'polypeptide(L)'
;MPYIFSKYLKGSNRSLLLLVLSMFFFSGCAGIARTDSAGNEKHPDMRSAKLASKPIGRIEYDSFRSLKISTESPYLESESLKGRYEIVSIQGKKGQQFLITTTGICDCLGFRKWSVVPFSYLLDGDGGIVLAGKSTTPMAQTLAGAFPEDGDYYLMIVADSTSAGKRIGVISGGLAVPGRPYVPDIITLPMTSHPTGLVQVHYHKSE
;
A
#
# COMPACT_ATOMS: atom_id res chain seq x y z
N MET A 1 -6.93 -22.73 58.49
CA MET A 1 -6.31 -23.51 59.58
C MET A 1 -5.79 -24.82 59.01
N PRO A 2 -4.63 -25.31 59.49
CA PRO A 2 -3.61 -25.95 58.67
C PRO A 2 -3.38 -27.43 59.00
N TYR A 3 -2.68 -28.16 58.14
CA TYR A 3 -1.84 -29.28 58.56
C TYR A 3 -0.49 -29.23 57.83
N ILE A 4 0.53 -29.63 58.58
CA ILE A 4 1.95 -29.28 58.53
C ILE A 4 2.74 -30.58 58.34
N PHE A 5 3.82 -30.52 57.54
CA PHE A 5 5.03 -31.39 57.56
C PHE A 5 4.87 -32.88 57.14
N SER A 6 5.83 -33.60 56.57
CA SER A 6 7.27 -33.40 56.35
C SER A 6 7.79 -34.47 55.37
N LYS A 7 8.91 -34.15 54.69
CA LYS A 7 10.02 -35.04 54.31
C LYS A 7 9.74 -36.23 53.38
N TYR A 8 10.29 -36.16 52.16
CA TYR A 8 11.35 -37.07 51.74
C TYR A 8 12.20 -36.41 50.64
N LEU A 9 13.39 -35.93 51.02
CA LEU A 9 14.49 -35.61 50.11
C LEU A 9 15.41 -36.82 50.09
N LYS A 10 15.55 -37.52 48.96
CA LYS A 10 16.81 -38.22 48.64
C LYS A 10 16.91 -38.60 47.17
N GLY A 11 17.91 -38.01 46.50
CA GLY A 11 18.69 -38.74 45.51
C GLY A 11 18.41 -38.42 44.04
N SER A 12 19.33 -37.63 43.48
CA SER A 12 20.03 -37.99 42.25
C SER A 12 19.22 -38.08 40.94
N ASN A 13 19.03 -36.94 40.27
CA ASN A 13 19.37 -36.82 38.84
C ASN A 13 19.27 -35.37 38.36
N ARG A 14 20.39 -34.64 38.47
CA ARG A 14 20.53 -33.26 37.97
C ARG A 14 20.75 -33.17 36.45
N SER A 15 20.65 -34.28 35.70
CA SER A 15 20.93 -34.31 34.26
C SER A 15 19.70 -34.33 33.34
N LEU A 16 18.48 -34.20 33.88
CA LEU A 16 17.25 -34.24 33.07
C LEU A 16 16.44 -32.94 33.07
N LEU A 17 17.01 -31.83 33.57
CA LEU A 17 16.33 -30.53 33.63
C LEU A 17 16.90 -29.47 32.66
N LEU A 18 17.89 -29.86 31.84
CA LEU A 18 18.59 -28.95 30.91
C LEU A 18 18.26 -29.19 29.42
N LEU A 19 17.31 -30.09 29.12
CA LEU A 19 16.99 -30.52 27.75
C LEU A 19 15.56 -30.15 27.30
N VAL A 20 14.89 -29.25 28.02
CA VAL A 20 13.54 -28.74 27.65
C VAL A 20 13.55 -27.23 27.36
N LEU A 21 14.73 -26.60 27.36
CA LEU A 21 14.90 -25.16 27.14
C LEU A 21 15.45 -24.81 25.74
N SER A 22 15.16 -25.61 24.70
CA SER A 22 15.69 -25.38 23.35
C SER A 22 14.68 -25.53 22.19
N MET A 23 13.38 -25.44 22.46
CA MET A 23 12.37 -25.44 21.39
C MET A 23 11.31 -24.40 21.69
N PHE A 24 11.54 -23.13 21.32
CA PHE A 24 10.51 -22.19 20.86
C PHE A 24 11.21 -20.92 20.31
N PHE A 25 12.12 -21.11 19.34
CA PHE A 25 12.56 -20.04 18.43
C PHE A 25 12.06 -20.36 17.02
N PHE A 26 10.75 -20.49 16.85
CA PHE A 26 10.14 -20.30 15.53
C PHE A 26 9.85 -18.81 15.39
N SER A 27 10.83 -18.11 14.81
CA SER A 27 10.65 -17.20 13.67
C SER A 27 9.17 -16.93 13.33
N GLY A 28 8.53 -16.04 14.07
CA GLY A 28 7.33 -15.39 13.60
C GLY A 28 7.74 -14.46 12.46
N CYS A 29 7.51 -14.88 11.21
CA CYS A 29 7.34 -13.94 10.13
C CYS A 29 6.25 -12.97 10.59
N ALA A 30 6.62 -11.74 10.91
CA ALA A 30 5.69 -10.64 11.03
C ALA A 30 5.10 -10.40 9.63
N GLY A 31 4.14 -11.25 9.25
CA GLY A 31 3.19 -10.91 8.22
C GLY A 31 2.53 -9.64 8.69
N ILE A 32 2.71 -8.56 7.92
CA ILE A 32 2.03 -7.29 8.10
C ILE A 32 0.56 -7.61 8.30
N ALA A 33 0.08 -7.50 9.53
CA ALA A 33 -1.31 -7.72 9.86
C ALA A 33 -2.11 -6.64 9.15
N ARG A 34 -2.96 -7.06 8.20
CA ARG A 34 -4.00 -6.20 7.62
C ARG A 34 -4.82 -5.65 8.77
N THR A 35 -4.78 -4.34 9.01
CA THR A 35 -5.84 -3.65 9.75
C THR A 35 -6.97 -3.40 8.75
N ASP A 36 -7.77 -4.44 8.57
CA ASP A 36 -9.08 -4.53 7.90
C ASP A 36 -9.47 -3.33 7.00
N SER A 37 -9.07 -3.42 5.73
CA SER A 37 -9.79 -2.72 4.65
C SER A 37 -11.24 -3.22 4.67
N ALA A 38 -12.22 -2.34 4.45
CA ALA A 38 -13.61 -2.78 4.23
C ALA A 38 -13.58 -3.87 3.15
N GLY A 39 -14.30 -4.97 3.33
CA GLY A 39 -14.12 -6.16 2.50
C GLY A 39 -14.46 -5.95 1.01
N ASN A 40 -14.83 -7.02 0.31
CA ASN A 40 -15.21 -7.01 -1.12
C ASN A 40 -16.51 -6.23 -1.45
N GLU A 41 -16.82 -5.20 -0.67
CA GLU A 41 -17.96 -4.30 -0.80
C GLU A 41 -17.83 -3.42 -2.05
N LYS A 42 -18.97 -3.12 -2.66
CA LYS A 42 -19.07 -2.25 -3.83
C LYS A 42 -19.72 -0.94 -3.42
N HIS A 43 -19.13 0.17 -3.85
CA HIS A 43 -19.64 1.50 -3.56
C HIS A 43 -19.90 2.27 -4.86
N PRO A 44 -21.07 2.92 -5.00
CA PRO A 44 -21.44 3.65 -6.21
C PRO A 44 -20.71 4.99 -6.37
N ASP A 45 -20.13 5.53 -5.30
CA ASP A 45 -19.49 6.85 -5.30
C ASP A 45 -18.39 6.98 -4.23
N MET A 46 -17.56 8.01 -4.36
CA MET A 46 -16.42 8.27 -3.46
C MET A 46 -16.85 8.53 -2.02
N ARG A 47 -18.01 9.18 -1.84
CA ARG A 47 -18.51 9.56 -0.52
C ARG A 47 -18.98 8.33 0.24
N SER A 48 -19.79 7.49 -0.38
CA SER A 48 -20.21 6.21 0.21
C SER A 48 -19.03 5.27 0.46
N ALA A 49 -18.05 5.23 -0.46
CA ALA A 49 -16.81 4.50 -0.27
C ALA A 49 -16.02 4.97 0.95
N LYS A 50 -15.82 6.28 1.12
CA LYS A 50 -15.10 6.85 2.27
C LYS A 50 -15.82 6.58 3.58
N LEU A 51 -17.14 6.75 3.63
CA LEU A 51 -17.92 6.62 4.86
C LEU A 51 -18.02 5.16 5.34
N ALA A 52 -18.02 4.20 4.41
CA ALA A 52 -18.05 2.78 4.73
C ALA A 52 -16.66 2.20 5.06
N SER A 53 -15.59 2.77 4.47
CA SER A 53 -14.23 2.24 4.60
C SER A 53 -13.43 2.88 5.72
N LYS A 54 -12.76 2.04 6.52
CA LYS A 54 -11.73 2.49 7.45
C LYS A 54 -10.42 2.72 6.70
N PRO A 55 -9.66 3.79 7.01
CA PRO A 55 -8.33 3.95 6.46
C PRO A 55 -7.42 2.82 6.94
N ILE A 56 -6.62 2.25 6.04
CA ILE A 56 -5.64 1.19 6.36
C ILE A 56 -4.39 1.76 7.08
N GLY A 57 -4.47 3.01 7.53
CA GLY A 57 -3.52 3.70 8.40
C GLY A 57 -3.28 5.15 7.95
N ARG A 58 -2.32 5.81 8.59
CA ARG A 58 -1.97 7.22 8.36
C ARG A 58 -0.67 7.36 7.56
N ILE A 59 -0.57 8.41 6.77
CA ILE A 59 0.68 8.89 6.16
C ILE A 59 1.08 10.17 6.87
N GLU A 60 2.30 10.16 7.40
CA GLU A 60 2.87 11.31 8.08
C GLU A 60 3.51 12.26 7.06
N TYR A 61 3.66 13.53 7.44
CA TYR A 61 4.38 14.50 6.63
C TYR A 61 5.83 14.08 6.42
N ASP A 62 6.36 14.27 5.20
CA ASP A 62 7.72 13.86 4.81
C ASP A 62 7.96 12.35 4.93
N SER A 63 6.95 11.55 4.57
CA SER A 63 7.02 10.09 4.62
C SER A 63 6.47 9.45 3.36
N PHE A 64 6.77 8.17 3.19
CA PHE A 64 6.17 7.36 2.15
C PHE A 64 5.52 6.11 2.72
N ARG A 65 4.55 5.58 1.99
CA ARG A 65 3.86 4.34 2.34
C ARG A 65 3.58 3.49 1.11
N SER A 66 3.82 2.19 1.23
CA SER A 66 3.45 1.22 0.21
C SER A 66 2.11 0.58 0.58
N LEU A 67 1.18 0.58 -0.38
CA LEU A 67 -0.17 0.08 -0.24
C LEU A 67 -0.38 -1.05 -1.24
N LYS A 68 -1.00 -2.14 -0.79
CA LYS A 68 -1.37 -3.26 -1.65
C LYS A 68 -2.86 -3.20 -1.96
N ILE A 69 -3.20 -2.86 -3.20
CA ILE A 69 -4.56 -2.97 -3.72
C ILE A 69 -4.73 -4.39 -4.24
N SER A 70 -5.74 -5.10 -3.75
CA SER A 70 -5.90 -6.55 -3.92
C SER A 70 -7.32 -6.93 -4.33
N THR A 71 -7.52 -8.23 -4.56
CA THR A 71 -8.84 -8.85 -4.79
C THR A 71 -9.73 -8.88 -3.56
N GLU A 72 -9.23 -8.49 -2.39
CA GLU A 72 -10.01 -8.31 -1.17
C GLU A 72 -10.34 -6.84 -0.89
N SER A 73 -9.67 -5.90 -1.56
CA SER A 73 -9.89 -4.47 -1.39
C SER A 73 -11.30 -4.09 -1.89
N PRO A 74 -11.94 -3.07 -1.31
CA PRO A 74 -13.27 -2.66 -1.72
C PRO A 74 -13.25 -2.13 -3.17
N TYR A 75 -14.42 -2.13 -3.82
CA TYR A 75 -14.55 -1.76 -5.22
C TYR A 75 -15.41 -0.51 -5.37
N LEU A 76 -14.88 0.48 -6.06
CA LEU A 76 -15.59 1.67 -6.48
C LEU A 76 -16.16 1.44 -7.88
N GLU A 77 -17.46 1.72 -8.04
CA GLU A 77 -18.15 1.67 -9.31
C GLU A 77 -18.95 2.95 -9.53
N SER A 78 -18.23 4.04 -9.79
CA SER A 78 -18.86 5.31 -10.19
C SER A 78 -18.98 5.40 -11.72
N GLU A 79 -19.73 6.39 -12.20
CA GLU A 79 -19.86 6.66 -13.64
C GLU A 79 -18.52 7.02 -14.30
N SER A 80 -17.65 7.73 -13.57
CA SER A 80 -16.38 8.25 -14.08
C SER A 80 -15.17 7.37 -13.79
N LEU A 81 -15.26 6.47 -12.80
CA LEU A 81 -14.14 5.66 -12.36
C LEU A 81 -14.60 4.33 -11.78
N LYS A 82 -13.97 3.25 -12.25
CA LYS A 82 -14.23 1.90 -11.75
C LYS A 82 -12.92 1.25 -11.33
N GLY A 83 -12.84 0.75 -10.12
CA GLY A 83 -11.60 0.17 -9.64
C GLY A 83 -11.60 -0.27 -8.19
N ARG A 84 -10.64 -1.11 -7.85
CA ARG A 84 -10.34 -1.46 -6.46
C ARG A 84 -9.65 -0.30 -5.78
N TYR A 85 -9.93 -0.05 -4.51
CA TYR A 85 -9.36 1.10 -3.83
C TYR A 85 -8.85 0.79 -2.42
N GLU A 86 -7.96 1.65 -1.93
CA GLU A 86 -7.56 1.71 -0.54
C GLU A 86 -7.58 3.17 -0.08
N ILE A 87 -7.78 3.39 1.22
CA ILE A 87 -7.80 4.72 1.83
C ILE A 87 -6.73 4.83 2.91
N VAL A 88 -6.01 5.94 2.92
CA VAL A 88 -5.10 6.32 4.01
C VAL A 88 -5.48 7.70 4.55
N SER A 89 -5.30 7.92 5.85
CA SER A 89 -5.52 9.23 6.45
C SER A 89 -4.28 10.10 6.42
N ILE A 90 -4.48 11.41 6.37
CA ILE A 90 -3.43 12.44 6.41
C ILE A 90 -3.91 13.52 7.36
N GLN A 91 -3.05 13.96 8.28
CA GLN A 91 -3.35 15.10 9.14
C GLN A 91 -3.05 16.40 8.38
N GLY A 92 -4.09 17.18 8.11
CA GLY A 92 -3.97 18.49 7.49
C GLY A 92 -4.01 19.61 8.52
N LYS A 93 -3.22 20.66 8.26
CA LYS A 93 -3.32 21.94 8.96
C LYS A 93 -3.69 23.03 7.98
N LYS A 94 -4.61 23.91 8.35
CA LYS A 94 -5.10 25.01 7.55
C LYS A 94 -3.95 25.82 6.96
N GLY A 95 -3.96 26.00 5.65
CA GLY A 95 -2.94 26.75 4.91
C GLY A 95 -1.61 26.02 4.74
N GLN A 96 -1.41 24.84 5.35
CA GLN A 96 -0.21 24.04 5.11
C GLN A 96 -0.23 23.52 3.68
N GLN A 97 0.83 23.83 2.94
CA GLN A 97 1.05 23.30 1.60
C GLN A 97 1.34 21.79 1.67
N PHE A 98 0.85 21.07 0.68
CA PHE A 98 1.12 19.65 0.50
C PHE A 98 1.47 19.36 -0.95
N LEU A 99 2.35 18.38 -1.11
CA LEU A 99 2.64 17.73 -2.37
C LEU A 99 2.62 16.23 -2.11
N ILE A 100 1.69 15.52 -2.73
CA ILE A 100 1.52 14.07 -2.58
C ILE A 100 1.66 13.43 -3.95
N THR A 101 2.57 12.46 -4.06
CA THR A 101 2.76 11.67 -5.27
C THR A 101 2.29 10.25 -5.02
N THR A 102 1.48 9.72 -5.93
CA THR A 102 1.01 8.34 -5.92
C THR A 102 1.53 7.63 -7.15
N THR A 103 2.30 6.56 -6.97
CA THR A 103 2.98 5.84 -8.06
C THR A 103 2.67 4.35 -8.00
N GLY A 104 2.10 3.80 -9.07
CA GLY A 104 2.00 2.35 -9.26
C GLY A 104 3.39 1.74 -9.37
N ILE A 105 3.64 0.67 -8.62
CA ILE A 105 4.91 -0.05 -8.67
C ILE A 105 4.80 -1.16 -9.70
N CYS A 106 5.74 -1.19 -10.65
CA CYS A 106 5.82 -2.25 -11.64
C CYS A 106 6.11 -3.59 -10.97
N ASP A 107 5.28 -4.59 -11.24
CA ASP A 107 5.73 -5.98 -11.19
C ASP A 107 6.44 -6.28 -12.50
N CYS A 108 7.76 -6.20 -12.41
CA CYS A 108 8.68 -6.25 -13.51
C CYS A 108 9.38 -7.61 -13.62
N LEU A 109 8.85 -8.67 -13.01
CA LEU A 109 9.47 -10.00 -13.04
C LEU A 109 9.24 -10.71 -14.39
N GLY A 110 10.32 -11.14 -15.05
CA GLY A 110 10.27 -11.86 -16.32
C GLY A 110 9.85 -10.99 -17.52
N PHE A 111 9.19 -11.60 -18.51
CA PHE A 111 8.76 -10.93 -19.75
C PHE A 111 7.39 -10.25 -19.66
N ARG A 112 6.64 -10.46 -18.58
CA ARG A 112 5.35 -9.81 -18.34
C ARG A 112 5.60 -8.62 -17.43
N LYS A 113 5.41 -7.41 -17.96
CA LYS A 113 5.55 -6.17 -17.19
C LYS A 113 4.16 -5.61 -16.96
N TRP A 114 3.78 -5.37 -15.71
CA TRP A 114 2.50 -4.77 -15.42
C TRP A 114 2.57 -3.86 -14.20
N SER A 115 1.64 -2.91 -14.14
CA SER A 115 1.48 -2.02 -12.99
C SER A 115 0.02 -1.60 -12.85
N VAL A 116 -0.33 -1.13 -11.67
CA VAL A 116 -1.56 -0.37 -11.46
C VAL A 116 -1.47 0.98 -12.16
N VAL A 117 -2.59 1.44 -12.73
CA VAL A 117 -2.86 2.83 -13.11
C VAL A 117 -3.62 3.49 -11.96
N PRO A 118 -2.95 4.26 -11.08
CA PRO A 118 -3.59 4.82 -9.91
C PRO A 118 -4.31 6.13 -10.23
N PHE A 119 -5.49 6.30 -9.65
CA PHE A 119 -6.18 7.59 -9.53
C PHE A 119 -6.27 7.96 -8.06
N SER A 120 -5.75 9.14 -7.70
CA SER A 120 -5.69 9.60 -6.32
C SER A 120 -6.64 10.78 -6.09
N TYR A 121 -7.43 10.71 -5.02
CA TYR A 121 -8.35 11.77 -4.60
C TYR A 121 -8.11 12.10 -3.13
N LEU A 122 -7.95 13.39 -2.83
CA LEU A 122 -7.97 13.89 -1.47
C LEU A 122 -9.41 14.21 -1.09
N LEU A 123 -9.89 13.56 -0.03
CA LEU A 123 -11.25 13.70 0.49
C LEU A 123 -11.24 14.33 1.88
N ASP A 124 -12.31 15.03 2.23
CA ASP A 124 -12.57 15.52 3.58
C ASP A 124 -13.21 14.43 4.49
N GLY A 125 -13.54 14.83 5.72
CA GLY A 125 -14.20 13.97 6.72
C GLY A 125 -15.58 13.47 6.30
N ASP A 126 -16.29 14.17 5.42
CA ASP A 126 -17.62 13.80 4.96
C ASP A 126 -17.59 12.99 3.66
N GLY A 127 -16.40 12.76 3.10
CA GLY A 127 -16.19 12.09 1.81
C GLY A 127 -16.33 13.01 0.61
N GLY A 128 -16.37 14.32 0.81
CA GLY A 128 -16.32 15.33 -0.23
C GLY A 128 -14.94 15.39 -0.89
N ILE A 129 -14.90 15.56 -2.20
CA ILE A 129 -13.63 15.66 -2.95
C ILE A 129 -13.06 17.06 -2.74
N VAL A 130 -11.90 17.13 -2.09
CA VAL A 130 -11.11 18.37 -1.92
C VAL A 130 -10.26 18.61 -3.16
N LEU A 131 -9.58 17.56 -3.64
CA LEU A 131 -8.70 17.65 -4.80
C LEU A 131 -8.59 16.31 -5.53
N ALA A 132 -8.58 16.34 -6.86
CA ALA A 132 -8.27 15.19 -7.70
C ALA A 132 -6.83 15.27 -8.21
N GLY A 133 -6.16 14.11 -8.26
CA GLY A 133 -4.77 14.00 -8.71
C GLY A 133 -4.65 14.29 -10.20
N LYS A 134 -3.52 14.90 -10.56
CA LYS A 134 -3.15 15.14 -11.96
C LYS A 134 -2.18 14.06 -12.41
N SER A 135 -2.49 13.41 -13.53
CA SER A 135 -1.62 12.41 -14.14
C SER A 135 -0.31 13.05 -14.61
N THR A 136 0.82 12.58 -14.06
CA THR A 136 2.17 12.90 -14.56
C THR A 136 2.65 11.83 -15.53
N THR A 137 2.34 10.56 -15.25
CA THR A 137 2.50 9.43 -16.17
C THR A 137 1.30 8.49 -16.00
N PRO A 138 1.08 7.50 -16.89
CA PRO A 138 0.02 6.51 -16.67
C PRO A 138 0.13 5.76 -15.32
N MET A 139 1.31 5.74 -14.71
CA MET A 139 1.54 5.09 -13.41
C MET A 139 1.65 6.07 -12.25
N ALA A 140 1.61 7.38 -12.49
CA ALA A 140 1.88 8.37 -11.45
C ALA A 140 0.89 9.53 -11.49
N GLN A 141 0.39 9.90 -10.31
CA GLN A 141 -0.39 11.11 -10.09
C GLN A 141 0.21 11.97 -9.01
N THR A 142 -0.03 13.27 -9.13
CA THR A 142 0.39 14.28 -8.17
C THR A 142 -0.80 15.11 -7.71
N LEU A 143 -0.91 15.31 -6.40
CA LEU A 143 -1.81 16.22 -5.72
C LEU A 143 -0.98 17.32 -5.09
N ALA A 144 -1.25 18.58 -5.42
CA ALA A 144 -0.56 19.72 -4.85
C ALA A 144 -1.56 20.84 -4.52
N GLY A 145 -1.42 21.43 -3.33
CA GLY A 145 -2.31 22.47 -2.85
C GLY A 145 -2.08 22.79 -1.38
N ALA A 146 -3.05 23.45 -0.75
CA ALA A 146 -3.05 23.72 0.69
C ALA A 146 -4.33 23.18 1.34
N PHE A 147 -4.24 22.71 2.58
CA PHE A 147 -5.43 22.25 3.30
C PHE A 147 -6.34 23.45 3.64
N PRO A 148 -7.65 23.36 3.36
CA PRO A 148 -8.58 24.46 3.63
C PRO A 148 -8.82 24.67 5.13
N GLU A 149 -8.84 23.59 5.91
CA GLU A 149 -9.08 23.60 7.36
C GLU A 149 -8.20 22.58 8.09
N ASP A 150 -8.08 22.72 9.41
CA ASP A 150 -7.45 21.71 10.27
C ASP A 150 -8.30 20.44 10.33
N GLY A 151 -7.67 19.27 10.26
CA GLY A 151 -8.39 18.00 10.45
C GLY A 151 -7.76 16.80 9.75
N ASP A 152 -8.46 15.67 9.83
CA ASP A 152 -8.11 14.47 9.07
C ASP A 152 -8.68 14.55 7.65
N TYR A 153 -7.79 14.38 6.69
CA TYR A 153 -8.13 14.19 5.28
C TYR A 153 -7.85 12.73 4.89
N TYR A 154 -8.46 12.29 3.80
CA TYR A 154 -8.43 10.91 3.38
C TYR A 154 -7.98 10.83 1.93
N LEU A 155 -6.81 10.25 1.71
CA LEU A 155 -6.32 9.97 0.37
C LEU A 155 -6.88 8.63 -0.07
N MET A 156 -7.84 8.66 -0.99
CA MET A 156 -8.36 7.47 -1.66
C MET A 156 -7.56 7.23 -2.93
N ILE A 157 -7.09 5.99 -3.09
CA ILE A 157 -6.31 5.56 -4.26
C ILE A 157 -7.06 4.43 -4.92
N VAL A 158 -7.47 4.65 -6.16
CA VAL A 158 -8.24 3.71 -6.96
C VAL A 158 -7.35 3.14 -8.06
N ALA A 159 -7.23 1.82 -8.12
CA ALA A 159 -6.64 1.08 -9.22
C ALA A 159 -7.65 0.96 -10.37
N ASP A 160 -7.46 1.75 -11.42
CA ASP A 160 -8.39 1.78 -12.55
C ASP A 160 -8.49 0.40 -13.22
N SER A 161 -9.70 -0.16 -13.18
CA SER A 161 -10.02 -1.45 -13.79
C SER A 161 -10.49 -1.30 -15.24
N THR A 162 -10.82 -0.09 -15.70
CA THR A 162 -11.26 0.15 -17.10
C THR A 162 -10.10 0.13 -18.10
N SER A 163 -8.88 0.32 -17.62
CA SER A 163 -7.65 0.19 -18.41
C SER A 163 -7.01 -1.19 -18.34
N ALA A 164 -7.55 -2.14 -17.59
CA ALA A 164 -6.94 -3.47 -17.40
C ALA A 164 -6.54 -4.13 -18.73
N GLY A 165 -5.29 -4.61 -18.79
CA GLY A 165 -4.70 -5.22 -19.98
C GLY A 165 -4.24 -4.23 -21.06
N LYS A 166 -4.62 -2.95 -21.00
CA LYS A 166 -4.15 -1.92 -21.95
C LYS A 166 -2.68 -1.63 -21.70
N ARG A 167 -1.95 -1.31 -22.77
CA ARG A 167 -0.54 -0.90 -22.70
C ARG A 167 -0.44 0.48 -22.05
N ILE A 168 0.42 0.59 -21.04
CA ILE A 168 0.66 1.82 -20.28
C ILE A 168 2.11 2.33 -20.42
N GLY A 169 2.98 1.55 -21.05
CA GLY A 169 4.35 1.96 -21.31
C GLY A 169 5.18 0.88 -21.99
N VAL A 170 6.48 1.15 -22.04
CA VAL A 170 7.51 0.21 -22.50
C VAL A 170 8.64 0.18 -21.49
N ILE A 171 9.23 -1.00 -21.32
CA ILE A 171 10.47 -1.19 -20.58
C ILE A 171 11.51 -1.65 -21.57
N SER A 172 12.61 -0.91 -21.64
CA SER A 172 13.74 -1.25 -22.49
C SER A 172 14.84 -1.93 -21.69
N GLY A 173 15.42 -2.98 -22.26
CA GLY A 173 16.58 -3.69 -21.74
C GLY A 173 17.74 -3.61 -22.72
N GLY A 174 18.94 -3.40 -22.20
CA GLY A 174 20.17 -3.44 -22.99
C GLY A 174 20.96 -4.73 -22.79
N LEU A 175 21.95 -4.94 -23.66
CA LEU A 175 22.87 -6.05 -23.59
C LEU A 175 24.24 -5.57 -23.06
N ALA A 176 24.68 -6.17 -21.96
CA ALA A 176 26.04 -6.02 -21.46
C ALA A 176 26.85 -7.27 -21.86
N VAL A 177 27.77 -7.12 -22.81
CA VAL A 177 28.75 -8.16 -23.17
C VAL A 177 30.12 -7.75 -22.63
N PRO A 178 30.83 -8.61 -21.89
CA PRO A 178 32.18 -8.32 -21.43
C PRO A 178 33.11 -7.91 -22.58
N GLY A 179 33.83 -6.79 -22.41
CA GLY A 179 34.75 -6.28 -23.43
C GLY A 179 34.10 -5.57 -24.62
N ARG A 180 32.79 -5.32 -24.61
CA ARG A 180 32.09 -4.49 -25.59
C ARG A 180 31.34 -3.33 -24.92
N PRO A 181 31.12 -2.21 -25.63
CA PRO A 181 30.23 -1.16 -25.15
C PRO A 181 28.83 -1.69 -24.84
N TYR A 182 28.23 -1.19 -23.75
CA TYR A 182 26.83 -1.47 -23.44
C TYR A 182 25.93 -0.94 -24.56
N VAL A 183 25.02 -1.78 -25.03
CA VAL A 183 24.05 -1.39 -26.06
C VAL A 183 22.67 -1.33 -25.41
N PRO A 184 22.11 -0.13 -25.17
CA PRO A 184 20.76 0.02 -24.62
C PRO A 184 19.69 -0.41 -25.64
N ASP A 185 18.47 -0.64 -25.14
CA ASP A 185 17.23 -0.75 -25.92
C ASP A 185 17.15 -1.85 -26.98
N ILE A 186 17.95 -2.92 -26.87
CA ILE A 186 17.87 -4.08 -27.79
C ILE A 186 16.58 -4.88 -27.60
N ILE A 187 16.03 -4.90 -26.38
CA ILE A 187 14.79 -5.60 -26.05
C ILE A 187 13.79 -4.59 -25.51
N THR A 188 12.62 -4.50 -26.11
CA THR A 188 11.50 -3.68 -25.59
C THR A 188 10.36 -4.58 -25.19
N LEU A 189 9.93 -4.47 -23.93
CA LEU A 189 8.81 -5.21 -23.37
C LEU A 189 7.64 -4.27 -23.12
N PRO A 190 6.41 -4.61 -23.59
CA PRO A 190 5.25 -3.81 -23.28
C PRO A 190 4.92 -3.94 -21.80
N MET A 191 4.52 -2.82 -21.19
CA MET A 191 3.97 -2.80 -19.85
C MET A 191 2.46 -2.57 -19.91
N THR A 192 1.69 -3.37 -19.17
CA THR A 192 0.22 -3.32 -19.19
C THR A 192 -0.38 -2.90 -17.85
N SER A 193 -1.58 -2.34 -17.89
CA SER A 193 -2.35 -2.02 -16.69
C SER A 193 -2.91 -3.28 -16.04
N HIS A 194 -2.91 -3.33 -14.71
CA HIS A 194 -3.51 -4.40 -13.91
C HIS A 194 -4.39 -3.80 -12.78
N PRO A 195 -5.56 -4.37 -12.48
CA PRO A 195 -6.52 -3.80 -11.52
C PRO A 195 -6.11 -3.97 -10.05
N THR A 196 -5.01 -4.68 -9.78
CA THR A 196 -4.46 -4.92 -8.44
C THR A 196 -2.95 -4.84 -8.49
N GLY A 197 -2.31 -4.45 -7.39
CA GLY A 197 -0.86 -4.35 -7.32
C GLY A 197 -0.39 -3.48 -6.15
N LEU A 198 0.87 -3.09 -6.20
CA LEU A 198 1.46 -2.19 -5.22
C LEU A 198 1.39 -0.75 -5.72
N VAL A 199 1.06 0.16 -4.82
CA VAL A 199 1.09 1.61 -5.06
C VAL A 199 1.88 2.24 -3.93
N GLN A 200 2.81 3.12 -4.28
CA GLN A 200 3.59 3.87 -3.31
C GLN A 200 3.07 5.31 -3.27
N VAL A 201 2.83 5.80 -2.06
CA VAL A 201 2.42 7.18 -1.79
C VAL A 201 3.57 7.88 -1.11
N HIS A 202 3.93 9.07 -1.58
CA HIS A 202 4.94 9.93 -0.98
C HIS A 202 4.28 11.26 -0.63
N TYR A 203 4.33 11.64 0.64
CA TYR A 203 3.92 12.96 1.09
C TYR A 203 5.18 13.81 1.30
N HIS A 204 5.49 14.65 0.32
CA HIS A 204 6.70 15.45 0.30
C HIS A 204 6.64 16.63 1.25
N LYS A 205 7.83 17.01 1.73
CA LYS A 205 8.04 18.32 2.32
C LYS A 205 7.91 19.40 1.24
N SER A 206 6.99 20.34 1.41
CA SER A 206 6.98 21.55 0.60
C SER A 206 8.14 22.42 1.08
N GLU A 207 9.09 22.70 0.19
CA GLU A 207 10.09 23.75 0.38
C GLU A 207 9.46 25.14 0.27
#